data_AF-A0A0U4VN98-F1
#
_entry.id   AF-A0A0U4VN98-F1
#
_cell.length_a   1.000
_cell.length_b   1.000
_cell.length_c   1.000
_cell.angle_alpha   90.00
_cell.angle_beta   90.00
_cell.angle_gamma   90.00
#
_symmetry.space_group_name_H-M   'P 1'
#
loop_
_entity.id
_entity.type
_entity.pdbx_description
1 polymer ?
#
loop_
_entity_poly.entity_id
_entity_poly.type
_entity_poly.pdbx_seq_one_letter_code
_entity_poly.pdbx_strand_id
1 'polypeptide(L)'
;MAAYDFILNDASGRRILDRARFALRIIHRGVVTNPTNNFTTKTYDVPGDLGSRYMIWVQEEKQGYGIPAYRVDGRRVTLNLTGNQSALILAVSFG
;
A
#
# COMPACT_ATOMS: atom_id res chain seq x y z
N MET A 1 -18.06 -0.49 9.12
CA MET A 1 -17.24 -1.10 8.05
C MET A 1 -17.31 -0.16 6.84
N ALA A 2 -16.18 0.27 6.29
CA ALA A 2 -16.14 1.08 5.07
C ALA A 2 -15.94 0.14 3.86
N ALA A 3 -16.75 0.31 2.81
CA ALA A 3 -16.61 -0.41 1.55
C ALA A 3 -15.85 0.47 0.55
N TYR A 4 -14.89 -0.13 -0.16
CA TYR A 4 -14.07 0.55 -1.17
C TYR A 4 -14.35 -0.08 -2.53
N ASP A 5 -14.51 0.73 -3.57
CA ASP A 5 -14.71 0.25 -4.94
C ASP A 5 -13.34 0.09 -5.62
N PHE A 6 -13.09 -1.09 -6.20
CA PHE A 6 -11.87 -1.38 -6.95
C PHE A 6 -12.20 -1.72 -8.39
N ILE A 7 -11.31 -1.31 -9.31
CA ILE A 7 -11.32 -1.71 -10.71
C ILE A 7 -9.98 -2.39 -10.98
N LEU A 8 -10.01 -3.68 -11.34
CA LEU A 8 -8.84 -4.42 -11.80
C LEU A 8 -8.98 -4.69 -13.30
N ASN A 9 -8.00 -4.23 -14.06
CA ASN A 9 -7.90 -4.48 -15.50
C ASN A 9 -6.78 -5.49 -15.76
N ASP A 10 -6.93 -6.32 -16.81
CA ASP A 10 -5.81 -7.10 -17.32
C ASP A 10 -4.84 -6.23 -18.11
N ALA A 11 -3.72 -6.83 -18.52
CA ALA A 11 -2.70 -6.16 -19.34
C ALA A 11 -3.23 -5.67 -20.70
N SER A 12 -4.37 -6.22 -21.16
CA SER A 12 -5.06 -5.77 -22.38
C SER A 12 -6.13 -4.69 -22.13
N GLY A 13 -6.27 -4.22 -20.89
CA GLY A 13 -7.21 -3.17 -20.50
C GLY A 13 -8.64 -3.67 -20.29
N ARG A 14 -8.89 -4.98 -20.34
CA ARG A 14 -10.22 -5.54 -20.07
C ARG A 14 -10.44 -5.59 -18.56
N ARG A 15 -11.62 -5.13 -18.12
CA ARG A 15 -12.06 -5.20 -16.72
C ARG A 15 -12.22 -6.66 -16.30
N ILE A 16 -11.36 -7.13 -15.41
CA ILE A 16 -11.44 -8.49 -14.83
C ILE A 16 -12.34 -8.48 -13.58
N LEU A 17 -12.44 -7.32 -12.92
CA LEU A 17 -13.26 -7.12 -11.73
C LEU A 17 -13.95 -5.75 -11.84
N ASP A 18 -15.28 -5.75 -11.98
CA ASP A 18 -16.12 -4.54 -12.03
C ASP A 18 -17.10 -4.56 -10.85
N ARG A 19 -17.04 -3.55 -9.97
CA ARG A 19 -17.92 -3.37 -8.80
C ARG A 19 -17.95 -4.51 -7.77
N ALA A 20 -16.91 -5.33 -7.67
CA ALA A 20 -16.79 -6.26 -6.56
C ALA A 20 -16.57 -5.48 -5.25
N ARG A 21 -17.55 -5.52 -4.35
CA ARG A 21 -17.46 -4.96 -3.01
C ARG A 21 -17.02 -6.06 -2.04
N PHE A 22 -15.79 -5.99 -1.59
CA PHE A 22 -15.29 -6.87 -0.53
C PHE A 22 -15.08 -6.07 0.75
N ALA A 23 -15.49 -6.64 1.89
CA ALA A 23 -15.22 -6.06 3.19
C ALA A 23 -13.72 -6.22 3.48
N LEU A 24 -13.02 -5.11 3.52
CA LEU A 24 -11.62 -5.07 3.96
C LEU A 24 -11.57 -4.73 5.45
N ARG A 25 -10.69 -5.42 6.17
CA ARG A 25 -10.28 -5.02 7.52
C ARG A 25 -8.86 -4.50 7.47
N ILE A 26 -8.65 -3.27 7.91
CA ILE A 26 -7.31 -2.76 8.19
C ILE A 26 -6.80 -3.45 9.45
N ILE A 27 -5.73 -4.22 9.32
CA ILE A 27 -5.07 -4.92 10.43
C ILE A 27 -3.85 -4.15 10.93
N HIS A 28 -3.21 -3.34 10.06
CA HIS A 28 -2.11 -2.47 10.44
C HIS A 28 -2.08 -1.19 9.61
N ARG A 29 -1.60 -0.10 10.22
CA ARG A 29 -1.38 1.19 9.58
C ARG A 29 -0.03 1.76 10.02
N GLY A 30 0.83 2.15 9.07
CA GLY A 30 2.08 2.84 9.33
C GLY A 30 2.35 3.94 8.30
N VAL A 31 3.10 4.98 8.69
CA VAL A 31 3.55 6.04 7.77
C VAL A 31 5.08 5.99 7.68
N VAL A 32 5.60 5.99 6.46
CA VAL A 32 7.03 6.03 6.19
C VAL A 32 7.36 7.34 5.51
N THR A 33 8.12 8.19 6.21
CA THR A 33 8.50 9.51 5.72
C THR A 33 9.98 9.57 5.38
N ASN A 34 10.30 10.22 4.26
CA ASN A 34 11.66 10.62 3.96
C ASN A 34 12.07 11.75 4.92
N PRO A 35 13.05 11.52 5.81
CA PRO A 35 13.46 12.52 6.78
C PRO A 35 14.36 13.60 6.16
N THR A 36 14.70 13.45 4.88
CA THR A 36 15.61 14.32 4.14
C THR A 36 14.93 14.83 2.87
N ASN A 37 15.50 15.88 2.27
CA ASN A 37 15.03 16.36 0.97
C ASN A 37 15.70 15.64 -0.22
N ASN A 38 16.42 14.54 0.02
CA ASN A 38 17.17 13.78 -0.98
C ASN A 38 16.50 12.44 -1.30
N PHE A 39 16.90 11.78 -2.39
CA PHE A 39 16.49 10.41 -2.65
C PHE A 39 16.98 9.47 -1.54
N THR A 40 16.09 8.60 -1.05
CA THR A 40 16.43 7.59 -0.05
C THR A 40 15.61 6.31 -0.23
N THR A 41 16.19 5.18 0.13
CA THR A 41 15.48 3.90 0.21
C THR A 41 15.19 3.58 1.67
N LYS A 42 13.92 3.34 1.99
CA LYS A 42 13.50 2.96 3.33
C LYS A 42 12.78 1.62 3.33
N THR A 43 13.08 0.83 4.35
CA THR A 43 12.42 -0.44 4.59
C THR A 43 11.53 -0.32 5.81
N TYR A 44 10.29 -0.78 5.69
CA TYR A 44 9.30 -0.83 6.74
C TYR A 44 8.80 -2.26 6.91
N ASP A 45 8.98 -2.81 8.11
CA ASP A 45 8.46 -4.13 8.46
C ASP A 45 7.08 -3.96 9.12
N VAL A 46 6.04 -4.50 8.49
CA VAL A 46 4.70 -4.52 9.05
C VAL A 46 4.70 -5.45 10.29
N PRO A 47 4.35 -4.92 11.49
CA PRO A 47 4.39 -5.68 12.72
C PRO A 47 3.26 -6.73 12.78
N GLY A 48 3.50 -7.77 13.57
CA GLY A 48 2.54 -8.85 13.80
C GLY A 48 2.53 -9.94 12.73
N ASP A 49 1.68 -10.94 12.97
CA ASP A 49 1.32 -11.95 11.98
C ASP A 49 0.14 -11.44 11.15
N LEU A 50 0.28 -11.45 9.83
CA LEU A 50 -0.71 -10.97 8.89
C LEU A 50 -1.70 -12.07 8.49
N GLY A 51 -1.45 -13.32 8.89
CA GLY A 51 -2.26 -14.47 8.54
C GLY A 51 -2.10 -14.89 7.07
N SER A 52 -2.96 -15.80 6.61
CA SER A 52 -2.88 -16.36 5.26
C SER A 52 -3.60 -15.54 4.18
N ARG A 53 -4.42 -14.56 4.57
CA ARG A 53 -5.28 -13.78 3.65
C ARG A 53 -5.12 -12.28 3.90
N TYR A 54 -3.95 -11.76 3.57
CA TYR A 54 -3.67 -10.34 3.64
C TYR A 54 -3.10 -9.79 2.34
N MET A 55 -3.19 -8.47 2.21
CA MET A 55 -2.50 -7.70 1.19
C MET A 55 -1.87 -6.48 1.86
N ILE A 56 -0.69 -6.09 1.38
CA ILE A 56 -0.10 -4.79 1.72
C ILE A 56 -0.47 -3.81 0.62
N TRP A 57 -1.09 -2.71 1.03
CA TRP A 57 -1.45 -1.60 0.18
C TRP A 57 -0.63 -0.38 0.56
N VAL A 58 0.15 0.13 -0.40
CA VAL A 58 0.87 1.40 -0.28
C VAL A 58 0.04 2.50 -0.93
N GLN A 59 -0.18 3.57 -0.18
CA GLN A 59 -0.88 4.77 -0.62
C GLN A 59 0.01 6.00 -0.42
N GLU A 60 -0.30 7.04 -1.16
CA GLU A 60 0.25 8.37 -0.92
C GLU A 60 -0.28 8.91 0.42
N GLU A 61 0.60 9.46 1.28
CA GLU A 61 0.17 10.08 2.54
C GLU A 61 -0.21 11.55 2.37
N LYS A 62 0.47 12.27 1.46
CA LYS A 62 0.18 13.67 1.10
C LYS A 62 -0.10 13.78 -0.38
N GLN A 63 -1.27 14.30 -0.75
CA GLN A 63 -1.66 14.49 -2.15
C GLN A 63 -0.61 15.27 -2.97
N GLY A 64 -0.37 14.81 -4.20
CA GLY A 64 0.40 15.50 -5.23
C GLY A 64 1.86 15.01 -5.41
N TYR A 65 2.32 14.09 -4.58
CA TYR A 65 3.65 13.47 -4.63
C TYR A 65 3.68 12.12 -5.33
N GLY A 66 2.52 11.50 -5.55
CA GLY A 66 2.37 10.16 -6.11
C GLY A 66 2.74 9.05 -5.12
N ILE A 67 2.40 7.81 -5.50
CA ILE A 67 2.84 6.62 -4.77
C ILE A 67 4.30 6.36 -5.15
N PRO A 68 5.25 6.34 -4.19
CA PRO A 68 6.65 6.08 -4.50
C PRO A 68 6.83 4.67 -5.08
N ALA A 69 7.90 4.43 -5.83
CA ALA A 69 8.23 3.08 -6.26
C ALA A 69 8.49 2.19 -5.03
N TYR A 70 7.88 1.01 -4.98
CA TYR A 70 7.99 0.12 -3.84
C TYR A 70 8.05 -1.36 -4.24
N ARG A 71 8.65 -2.16 -3.36
CA ARG A 71 8.63 -3.63 -3.42
C ARG A 71 8.07 -4.16 -2.11
N VAL A 72 7.25 -5.19 -2.20
CA VAL A 72 6.78 -5.96 -1.03
C VAL A 72 7.42 -7.34 -1.06
N ASP A 73 7.98 -7.76 0.07
CA ASP A 73 8.59 -9.07 0.30
C ASP A 73 8.11 -9.63 1.63
N GLY A 74 7.07 -10.48 1.58
CA GLY A 74 6.31 -10.90 2.76
C GLY A 74 5.75 -9.69 3.51
N ARG A 75 6.24 -9.48 4.75
CA ARG A 75 5.82 -8.38 5.64
C ARG A 75 6.61 -7.09 5.44
N ARG A 76 7.62 -7.12 4.57
CA ARG A 76 8.59 -6.05 4.40
C ARG A 76 8.24 -5.21 3.18
N VAL A 77 8.16 -3.90 3.37
CA VAL A 77 7.94 -2.93 2.29
C VAL A 77 9.20 -2.08 2.12
N THR A 78 9.82 -2.14 0.96
CA THR A 78 10.96 -1.29 0.61
C THR A 78 10.47 -0.22 -0.35
N LEU A 79 10.66 1.05 0.02
CA LEU A 79 10.17 2.23 -0.69
C LEU A 79 11.36 3.08 -1.16
N ASN A 80 11.31 3.55 -2.39
CA ASN A 80 12.22 4.55 -2.93
C ASN A 80 11.53 5.92 -2.86
N LEU A 81 11.93 6.74 -1.90
CA LEU A 81 11.31 8.03 -1.60
C LEU A 81 12.19 9.16 -2.12
N THR A 82 11.58 10.13 -2.80
CA THR A 82 12.22 11.42 -3.15
C THR A 82 11.82 12.51 -2.17
N GLY A 83 12.46 13.68 -2.23
CA GLY A 83 12.41 14.73 -1.20
C GLY A 83 11.04 14.96 -0.55
N ASN A 84 11.01 14.94 0.78
CA ASN A 84 9.83 15.14 1.64
C ASN A 84 8.62 14.21 1.38
N GLN A 85 8.76 13.19 0.53
CA GLN A 85 7.70 12.22 0.30
C GLN A 85 7.41 11.39 1.56
N SER A 86 6.15 11.02 1.69
CA SER A 86 5.63 10.12 2.71
C SER A 86 4.64 9.15 2.10
N ALA A 87 4.70 7.90 2.56
CA ALA A 87 3.82 6.83 2.10
C ALA A 87 3.06 6.24 3.29
N LEU A 88 1.77 6.01 3.09
CA LEU A 88 0.91 5.28 4.00
C LEU A 88 0.97 3.79 3.64
N ILE A 89 1.35 2.97 4.61
CA ILE A 89 1.39 1.51 4.51
C ILE A 89 0.20 0.94 5.25
N LEU A 90 -0.66 0.24 4.53
CA LEU A 90 -1.82 -0.46 5.07
C LEU A 90 -1.61 -1.96 4.89
N ALA A 91 -1.71 -2.73 5.98
CA ALA A 91 -1.96 -4.15 5.84
C ALA A 91 -3.47 -4.37 6.00
N VAL A 92 -4.06 -5.07 5.04
CA VAL A 92 -5.49 -5.34 4.98
C VAL A 92 -5.72 -6.83 4.90
N SER A 93 -6.75 -7.33 5.58
CA SER A 93 -7.20 -8.72 5.48
C SER A 93 -8.57 -8.81 4.80
N PHE A 94 -8.79 -9.93 4.12
CA PHE A 94 -10.06 -10.28 3.48
C PHE A 94 -10.80 -11.27 4.36
N GLY A 95 -12.07 -10.97 4.66
CA GLY A 95 -13.00 -11.87 5.37
C GLY A 95 -13.68 -12.83 4.42
#